data_AF-A0AAD2CGU8-F1
#
_entry.id   AF-A0AAD2CGU8-F1
#
_cell.length_a   1.000
_cell.length_b   1.000
_cell.length_c   1.000
_cell.angle_alpha   90.00
_cell.angle_beta   90.00
_cell.angle_gamma   90.00
#
_symmetry.space_group_name_H-M   'P 1'
#
loop_
_entity.id
_entity.type
_entity.pdbx_description
1 polymer ?
#
loop_
_entity_poly.entity_id
_entity_poly.type
_entity_poly.pdbx_seq_one_letter_code
_entity_poly.pdbx_strand_id
1 'polypeptide(L)'
;MLHYLADEHYERTNDGSSFFTRPPHNEKPLTPIEHAIDSALIELGDNTKRVEYWSRDEYMNIDAHADIDEAMLEDEGEVRCPLVGHVLYLIVKPGLHGPTCVFPKEQNGWGLTEDNGEGREKDLVVVPAVEGRLLRFPGNAMHAVPNPPDRWLLSLEDEKALRTEEEDCEKEESETEDDEEWDEEDDDADDEEDEEIERSVLLFNTWPDDQPGPRGVNGDIATGALPEGIEISEEDAAAYLKSHEAEILREWEEEFGRNGEELRCNPFSEWSPLDIESVNSENKDPNGINVSLMGRKNRRLYPKKYAELKGPREEMREALKQDTRVSAISLRVE
;
A
#
# COMPACT_ATOMS: atom_id res chain seq x y z
N MET A 1 -13.73 8.63 -8.06
CA MET A 1 -14.46 7.38 -8.36
C MET A 1 -13.71 6.17 -7.84
N LEU A 2 -12.52 5.80 -8.36
CA LEU A 2 -11.81 4.60 -7.89
C LEU A 2 -11.42 4.66 -6.41
N HIS A 3 -11.07 5.85 -5.90
CA HIS A 3 -10.88 6.09 -4.46
C HIS A 3 -12.14 5.75 -3.64
N TYR A 4 -13.28 6.32 -3.99
CA TYR A 4 -14.55 6.01 -3.32
C TYR A 4 -14.87 4.50 -3.30
N LEU A 5 -14.65 3.80 -4.41
CA LEU A 5 -14.85 2.34 -4.48
C LEU A 5 -13.85 1.57 -3.59
N ALA A 6 -12.66 2.13 -3.37
CA ALA A 6 -11.63 1.58 -2.51
C ALA A 6 -11.93 1.81 -1.03
N ASP A 7 -12.52 2.94 -0.67
CA ASP A 7 -12.94 3.23 0.71
C ASP A 7 -14.17 2.39 1.07
N GLU A 8 -15.17 2.34 0.18
CA GLU A 8 -16.34 1.46 0.33
C GLU A 8 -15.91 -0.02 0.47
N HIS A 9 -14.82 -0.42 -0.20
CA HIS A 9 -14.22 -1.76 -0.06
C HIS A 9 -13.57 -1.98 1.30
N TYR A 10 -12.88 -0.98 1.79
CA TYR A 10 -12.24 -1.02 3.09
C TYR A 10 -13.29 -1.17 4.21
N GLU A 11 -14.36 -0.36 4.18
CA GLU A 11 -15.43 -0.38 5.18
C GLU A 11 -16.16 -1.72 5.28
N ARG A 12 -16.28 -2.45 4.16
CA ARG A 12 -16.99 -3.72 4.11
C ARG A 12 -16.11 -4.94 4.39
N THR A 13 -14.79 -4.81 4.45
CA THR A 13 -13.91 -5.97 4.67
C THR A 13 -13.35 -5.99 6.09
N ASN A 14 -13.37 -7.15 6.73
CA ASN A 14 -12.92 -7.28 8.12
C ASN A 14 -11.42 -7.01 8.30
N ASP A 15 -10.61 -7.32 7.30
CA ASP A 15 -9.15 -7.15 7.32
C ASP A 15 -8.62 -6.18 6.25
N GLY A 16 -9.54 -5.49 5.54
CA GLY A 16 -9.20 -4.58 4.45
C GLY A 16 -8.85 -5.27 3.13
N SER A 17 -8.85 -6.61 3.06
CA SER A 17 -8.38 -7.37 1.89
C SER A 17 -9.46 -8.22 1.25
N SER A 18 -9.39 -8.34 -0.08
CA SER A 18 -10.28 -9.18 -0.88
C SER A 18 -9.53 -9.95 -1.93
N PHE A 19 -10.12 -11.05 -2.37
CA PHE A 19 -9.60 -11.91 -3.42
C PHE A 19 -10.65 -12.19 -4.49
N PHE A 20 -10.26 -12.07 -5.76
CA PHE A 20 -11.10 -12.47 -6.88
C PHE A 20 -10.36 -13.29 -7.93
N THR A 21 -11.15 -14.05 -8.68
CA THR A 21 -10.68 -14.77 -9.87
C THR A 21 -11.12 -13.98 -11.09
N ARG A 22 -10.22 -13.79 -12.06
CA ARG A 22 -10.48 -13.00 -13.26
C ARG A 22 -11.29 -13.78 -14.31
N PRO A 23 -12.05 -13.08 -15.18
CA PRO A 23 -12.74 -13.70 -16.31
C PRO A 23 -11.77 -14.45 -17.25
N PRO A 24 -12.24 -15.53 -17.92
CA PRO A 24 -13.57 -16.12 -17.84
C PRO A 24 -13.70 -17.17 -16.71
N HIS A 25 -12.81 -17.15 -15.72
CA HIS A 25 -12.70 -18.18 -14.68
C HIS A 25 -13.47 -17.84 -13.40
N ASN A 26 -14.00 -16.63 -13.31
CA ASN A 26 -14.78 -16.14 -12.18
C ASN A 26 -16.11 -16.91 -12.04
N GLU A 27 -16.43 -17.34 -10.82
CA GLU A 27 -17.73 -17.97 -10.53
C GLU A 27 -18.83 -16.91 -10.27
N LYS A 28 -18.42 -15.73 -9.80
CA LYS A 28 -19.28 -14.58 -9.50
C LYS A 28 -18.96 -13.41 -10.43
N PRO A 29 -19.91 -12.52 -10.72
CA PRO A 29 -19.63 -11.23 -11.36
C PRO A 29 -18.57 -10.46 -10.58
N LEU A 30 -17.79 -9.64 -11.29
CA LEU A 30 -16.81 -8.77 -10.65
C LEU A 30 -17.50 -7.57 -10.02
N THR A 31 -16.96 -7.06 -8.91
CA THR A 31 -17.33 -5.75 -8.37
C THR A 31 -16.78 -4.61 -9.24
N PRO A 32 -17.26 -3.36 -9.07
CA PRO A 32 -16.72 -2.19 -9.76
C PRO A 32 -15.19 -2.05 -9.63
N ILE A 33 -14.65 -2.19 -8.41
CA ILE A 33 -13.20 -2.09 -8.18
C ILE A 33 -12.45 -3.25 -8.84
N GLU A 34 -13.00 -4.47 -8.81
CA GLU A 34 -12.41 -5.64 -9.48
C GLU A 34 -12.42 -5.49 -11.00
N HIS A 35 -13.45 -4.87 -11.58
CA HIS A 35 -13.48 -4.50 -13.00
C HIS A 35 -12.38 -3.50 -13.37
N ALA A 36 -12.15 -2.49 -12.53
CA ALA A 36 -11.05 -1.53 -12.74
C ALA A 36 -9.67 -2.23 -12.68
N ILE A 37 -9.46 -3.10 -11.68
CA ILE A 37 -8.22 -3.87 -11.53
C ILE A 37 -8.01 -4.83 -12.71
N ASP A 38 -9.04 -5.58 -13.11
CA ASP A 38 -8.96 -6.49 -14.26
C ASP A 38 -8.63 -5.73 -15.56
N SER A 39 -9.25 -4.56 -15.77
CA SER A 39 -8.94 -3.70 -16.91
C SER A 39 -7.47 -3.26 -16.91
N ALA A 40 -6.92 -2.84 -15.77
CA ALA A 40 -5.51 -2.48 -15.66
C ALA A 40 -4.58 -3.64 -15.99
N LEU A 41 -4.89 -4.84 -15.47
CA LEU A 41 -4.10 -6.05 -15.68
C LEU A 41 -4.15 -6.51 -17.14
N ILE A 42 -5.29 -6.37 -17.83
CA ILE A 42 -5.41 -6.64 -19.28
C ILE A 42 -4.48 -5.72 -20.07
N GLU A 43 -4.49 -4.42 -19.79
CA GLU A 43 -3.62 -3.44 -20.48
C GLU A 43 -2.13 -3.69 -20.21
N LEU A 44 -1.80 -4.20 -19.02
CA LEU A 44 -0.44 -4.63 -18.65
C LEU A 44 0.00 -5.95 -19.32
N GLY A 45 -0.91 -6.64 -20.03
CA GLY A 45 -0.67 -7.97 -20.60
C GLY A 45 -0.51 -9.05 -19.54
N ASP A 46 -1.00 -8.81 -18.32
CA ASP A 46 -0.99 -9.78 -17.24
C ASP A 46 -2.17 -10.76 -17.41
N ASN A 47 -1.86 -12.06 -17.46
CA ASN A 47 -2.83 -13.13 -17.69
C ASN A 47 -3.02 -14.03 -16.47
N THR A 48 -2.47 -13.65 -15.31
CA THR A 48 -2.70 -14.36 -14.05
C THR A 48 -4.20 -14.34 -13.74
N LYS A 49 -4.72 -15.44 -13.19
CA LYS A 49 -6.16 -15.57 -12.93
C LYS A 49 -6.56 -15.04 -11.56
N ARG A 50 -5.62 -14.99 -10.62
CA ARG A 50 -5.88 -14.84 -9.19
C ARG A 50 -5.36 -13.50 -8.72
N VAL A 51 -6.23 -12.68 -8.16
CA VAL A 51 -5.91 -11.33 -7.73
C VAL A 51 -6.36 -11.14 -6.30
N GLU A 52 -5.44 -10.72 -5.45
CA GLU A 52 -5.72 -10.18 -4.12
C GLU A 52 -5.60 -8.66 -4.21
N TYR A 53 -6.43 -7.92 -3.48
CA TYR A 53 -6.34 -6.47 -3.41
C TYR A 53 -6.78 -5.94 -2.05
N TRP A 54 -6.25 -4.77 -1.70
CA TRP A 54 -6.63 -4.01 -0.51
C TRP A 54 -6.34 -2.53 -0.71
N SER A 55 -7.01 -1.68 0.05
CA SER A 55 -6.85 -0.23 0.00
C SER A 55 -6.39 0.32 1.34
N ARG A 56 -5.84 1.54 1.31
CA ARG A 56 -5.54 2.36 2.48
C ARG A 56 -5.69 3.82 2.09
N ASP A 57 -6.26 4.64 2.97
CA ASP A 57 -6.45 6.08 2.84
C ASP A 57 -5.45 6.91 3.67
N GLU A 58 -4.79 6.27 4.63
CA GLU A 58 -3.74 6.90 5.44
C GLU A 58 -2.31 6.66 4.91
N TYR A 59 -1.46 7.66 5.13
CA TYR A 59 -0.03 7.49 5.01
C TYR A 59 0.54 6.84 6.29
N MET A 60 1.24 5.72 6.11
CA MET A 60 1.93 5.04 7.20
C MET A 60 3.37 4.72 6.79
N ASN A 61 4.31 4.90 7.73
CA ASN A 61 5.65 4.36 7.59
C ASN A 61 5.61 2.84 7.73
N ILE A 62 5.98 2.15 6.65
CA ILE A 62 6.04 0.69 6.60
C ILE A 62 7.49 0.27 6.39
N ASP A 63 8.01 -0.45 7.38
CA ASP A 63 9.32 -1.09 7.31
C ASP A 63 9.42 -2.04 6.10
N ALA A 64 10.64 -2.28 5.63
CA ALA A 64 10.86 -3.20 4.52
C ALA A 64 10.32 -4.62 4.80
N HIS A 65 9.54 -5.13 3.87
CA HIS A 65 8.87 -6.44 3.90
C HIS A 65 8.65 -7.00 2.50
N ALA A 66 8.29 -8.26 2.41
CA ALA A 66 7.68 -8.84 1.20
C ALA A 66 6.27 -9.30 1.56
N ASP A 67 5.37 -9.23 0.60
CA ASP A 67 4.03 -9.77 0.73
C ASP A 67 4.11 -11.29 0.70
N ILE A 68 3.41 -11.91 1.63
CA ILE A 68 3.39 -13.36 1.80
C ILE A 68 2.00 -13.84 2.16
N ASP A 69 1.77 -15.12 1.95
CA ASP A 69 0.65 -15.83 2.57
C ASP A 69 0.99 -16.06 4.06
N GLU A 70 0.63 -15.12 4.95
CA GLU A 70 0.99 -15.21 6.37
C GLU A 70 0.41 -16.47 7.03
N ALA A 71 -0.83 -16.85 6.66
CA ALA A 71 -1.48 -18.02 7.20
C ALA A 71 -0.78 -19.32 6.75
N MET A 72 -0.33 -19.42 5.50
CA MET A 72 0.50 -20.55 5.04
C MET A 72 1.83 -20.62 5.80
N LEU A 73 2.47 -19.47 6.01
CA LEU A 73 3.73 -19.41 6.76
C LEU A 73 3.53 -19.86 8.22
N GLU A 74 2.46 -19.43 8.86
CA GLU A 74 2.13 -19.78 10.24
C GLU A 74 1.78 -21.28 10.39
N ASP A 75 0.90 -21.79 9.51
CA ASP A 75 0.38 -23.16 9.58
C ASP A 75 1.39 -24.21 9.11
N GLU A 76 2.07 -23.94 8.00
CA GLU A 76 2.87 -24.93 7.26
C GLU A 76 4.36 -24.61 7.23
N GLY A 77 4.77 -23.40 7.63
CA GLY A 77 6.15 -22.94 7.56
C GLY A 77 6.64 -22.69 6.13
N GLU A 78 5.73 -22.62 5.16
CA GLU A 78 6.06 -22.39 3.76
C GLU A 78 5.87 -20.91 3.39
N VAL A 79 6.92 -20.31 2.83
CA VAL A 79 6.86 -18.94 2.31
C VAL A 79 6.31 -18.98 0.90
N ARG A 80 5.11 -18.44 0.71
CA ARG A 80 4.51 -18.20 -0.61
C ARG A 80 4.37 -16.69 -0.82
N CYS A 81 4.75 -16.22 -1.99
CA CYS A 81 4.67 -14.82 -2.37
C CYS A 81 3.81 -14.67 -3.63
N PRO A 82 3.24 -13.47 -3.86
CA PRO A 82 2.67 -13.11 -5.15
C PRO A 82 3.72 -13.22 -6.27
N LEU A 83 3.26 -13.38 -7.51
CA LEU A 83 4.09 -13.27 -8.71
C LEU A 83 4.50 -11.81 -8.95
N VAL A 84 3.52 -10.91 -8.84
CA VAL A 84 3.68 -9.48 -9.11
C VAL A 84 2.84 -8.70 -8.12
N GLY A 85 3.46 -7.70 -7.49
CA GLY A 85 2.78 -6.70 -6.69
C GLY A 85 2.57 -5.40 -7.47
N HIS A 86 1.45 -4.74 -7.19
CA HIS A 86 1.09 -3.47 -7.78
C HIS A 86 0.66 -2.47 -6.72
N VAL A 87 1.03 -1.21 -6.90
CA VAL A 87 0.58 -0.08 -6.07
C VAL A 87 0.08 1.01 -7.00
N LEU A 88 -1.21 1.34 -6.92
CA LEU A 88 -1.84 2.45 -7.61
C LEU A 88 -2.07 3.58 -6.59
N TYR A 89 -1.46 4.75 -6.81
CA TYR A 89 -1.72 5.92 -5.97
C TYR A 89 -2.99 6.61 -6.45
N LEU A 90 -4.03 6.63 -5.61
CA LEU A 90 -5.35 7.16 -5.94
C LEU A 90 -5.50 8.63 -5.56
N ILE A 91 -4.99 9.01 -4.39
CA ILE A 91 -4.93 10.38 -3.89
C ILE A 91 -3.59 10.56 -3.20
N VAL A 92 -2.93 11.70 -3.42
CA VAL A 92 -1.69 12.04 -2.72
C VAL A 92 -1.76 13.51 -2.33
N LYS A 93 -1.76 13.80 -1.02
CA LYS A 93 -1.71 15.17 -0.51
C LYS A 93 -0.50 15.90 -1.08
N PRO A 94 -0.67 17.14 -1.59
CA PRO A 94 0.44 17.92 -2.11
C PRO A 94 1.59 18.03 -1.10
N GLY A 95 2.81 17.73 -1.54
CA GLY A 95 4.01 17.82 -0.70
C GLY A 95 4.35 16.57 0.13
N LEU A 96 3.41 15.63 0.34
CA LEU A 96 3.68 14.42 1.13
C LEU A 96 4.70 13.50 0.44
N HIS A 97 4.61 13.34 -0.90
CA HIS A 97 5.50 12.55 -1.78
C HIS A 97 6.05 11.24 -1.17
N GLY A 98 5.31 10.60 -0.25
CA GLY A 98 5.78 9.48 0.56
C GLY A 98 6.10 8.27 -0.32
N PRO A 99 7.37 7.95 -0.57
CA PRO A 99 7.73 7.09 -1.69
C PRO A 99 7.48 5.63 -1.37
N THR A 100 7.34 4.81 -2.41
CA THR A 100 7.52 3.36 -2.29
C THR A 100 8.94 3.00 -2.71
N CYS A 101 9.60 2.25 -1.83
CA CYS A 101 10.95 1.75 -2.00
C CYS A 101 10.88 0.26 -2.36
N VAL A 102 11.52 -0.15 -3.46
CA VAL A 102 11.55 -1.55 -3.90
C VAL A 102 13.00 -2.02 -4.02
N PHE A 103 13.27 -3.25 -3.60
CA PHE A 103 14.57 -3.91 -3.70
C PHE A 103 14.47 -5.07 -4.71
N PRO A 104 14.60 -4.81 -6.03
CA PRO A 104 14.13 -5.75 -7.05
C PRO A 104 14.89 -7.09 -7.08
N LYS A 105 16.14 -7.08 -6.60
CA LYS A 105 17.02 -8.25 -6.54
C LYS A 105 16.93 -9.00 -5.21
N GLU A 106 16.31 -8.40 -4.20
CA GLU A 106 16.18 -8.97 -2.86
C GLU A 106 14.86 -9.73 -2.74
N GLN A 107 14.86 -10.92 -3.34
CA GLN A 107 13.68 -11.76 -3.51
C GLN A 107 13.46 -12.78 -2.37
N ASN A 108 14.38 -12.81 -1.40
CA ASN A 108 14.44 -13.79 -0.32
C ASN A 108 14.83 -13.11 1.01
N GLY A 109 14.15 -12.01 1.37
CA GLY A 109 14.41 -11.22 2.57
C GLY A 109 14.48 -12.04 3.87
N TRP A 110 14.05 -13.29 3.88
CA TRP A 110 13.96 -14.21 5.01
C TRP A 110 15.29 -14.80 5.52
N GLY A 111 16.44 -14.42 4.96
CA GLY A 111 17.75 -14.76 5.54
C GLY A 111 18.23 -16.21 5.35
N LEU A 112 17.80 -16.89 4.29
CA LEU A 112 18.23 -18.27 3.97
C LEU A 112 19.50 -18.38 3.13
N THR A 113 20.06 -17.26 2.67
CA THR A 113 21.43 -17.27 2.15
C THR A 113 22.33 -16.76 3.26
N GLU A 114 23.22 -17.63 3.74
CA GLU A 114 24.34 -17.24 4.61
C GLU A 114 25.11 -16.14 3.87
N ASP A 115 24.84 -14.91 4.26
CA ASP A 115 25.58 -13.76 3.77
C ASP A 115 26.98 -13.92 4.38
N ASN A 116 27.95 -14.32 3.57
CA ASN A 116 29.33 -14.62 3.99
C ASN A 116 30.12 -13.38 4.48
N GLY A 117 29.42 -12.33 4.96
CA GLY A 117 30.02 -11.10 5.45
C GLY A 117 30.68 -10.24 4.37
N GLU A 118 30.52 -10.58 3.09
CA GLU A 118 30.95 -9.71 1.99
C GLU A 118 29.81 -8.72 1.70
N GLY A 119 29.89 -7.51 2.24
CA GLY A 119 28.89 -6.46 2.07
C GLY A 119 28.54 -6.26 0.59
N ARG A 120 27.39 -6.82 0.19
CA ARG A 120 26.86 -6.72 -1.18
C ARG A 120 26.17 -5.37 -1.34
N GLU A 121 26.45 -4.72 -2.46
CA GLU A 121 25.64 -3.60 -2.91
C GLU A 121 24.26 -4.11 -3.30
N LYS A 122 23.23 -3.43 -2.82
CA LYS A 122 21.83 -3.71 -3.11
C LYS A 122 21.24 -2.55 -3.88
N ASP A 123 20.51 -2.86 -4.94
CA ASP A 123 19.80 -1.82 -5.67
C ASP A 123 18.48 -1.51 -4.97
N LEU A 124 18.26 -0.23 -4.68
CA LEU A 124 17.02 0.33 -4.19
C LEU A 124 16.42 1.21 -5.30
N VAL A 125 15.20 0.92 -5.69
CA VAL A 125 14.40 1.78 -6.57
C VAL A 125 13.43 2.55 -5.70
N VAL A 126 13.45 3.88 -5.80
CA VAL A 126 12.57 4.78 -5.05
C VAL A 126 11.60 5.43 -6.03
N VAL A 127 10.31 5.24 -5.74
CA VAL A 127 9.20 5.68 -6.57
C VAL A 127 8.40 6.71 -5.78
N PRO A 128 8.37 7.99 -6.18
CA PRO A 128 7.55 8.97 -5.47
C PRO A 128 6.07 8.63 -5.62
N ALA A 129 5.30 8.86 -4.56
CA ALA A 129 3.84 8.80 -4.62
C ALA A 129 3.32 9.95 -5.47
N VAL A 130 2.64 9.63 -6.57
CA VAL A 130 2.05 10.59 -7.51
C VAL A 130 0.69 10.05 -7.92
N GLU A 131 -0.35 10.85 -7.79
CA GLU A 131 -1.71 10.46 -8.14
C GLU A 131 -1.79 9.89 -9.58
N GLY A 132 -2.50 8.77 -9.73
CA GLY A 132 -2.65 8.04 -10.99
C GLY A 132 -1.44 7.19 -11.39
N ARG A 133 -0.34 7.21 -10.64
CA ARG A 133 0.82 6.35 -10.93
C ARG A 133 0.54 4.91 -10.50
N LEU A 134 0.79 3.98 -11.42
CA LEU A 134 0.82 2.54 -11.16
C LEU A 134 2.27 2.05 -11.10
N LEU A 135 2.68 1.54 -9.94
CA LEU A 135 3.93 0.84 -9.73
C LEU A 135 3.70 -0.67 -9.86
N ARG A 136 4.56 -1.36 -10.63
CA ARG A 136 4.58 -2.83 -10.79
C ARG A 136 5.95 -3.37 -10.43
N PHE A 137 6.01 -4.42 -9.60
CA PHE A 137 7.27 -5.03 -9.16
C PHE A 137 7.14 -6.54 -8.90
N PRO A 138 8.25 -7.30 -8.84
CA PRO A 138 8.20 -8.73 -8.52
C PRO A 138 7.56 -8.95 -7.13
N GLY A 139 6.57 -9.82 -7.02
CA GLY A 139 5.81 -9.98 -5.76
C GLY A 139 6.61 -10.56 -4.60
N ASN A 140 7.76 -11.18 -4.88
CA ASN A 140 8.71 -11.64 -3.87
C ASN A 140 9.77 -10.59 -3.50
N ALA A 141 9.78 -9.41 -4.14
CA ALA A 141 10.74 -8.37 -3.83
C ALA A 141 10.41 -7.72 -2.48
N MET A 142 11.45 -7.50 -1.68
CA MET A 142 11.33 -6.64 -0.51
C MET A 142 10.96 -5.22 -0.96
N HIS A 143 10.08 -4.56 -0.21
CA HIS A 143 9.65 -3.20 -0.43
C HIS A 143 9.27 -2.52 0.88
N ALA A 144 9.29 -1.19 0.91
CA ALA A 144 9.03 -0.36 2.08
C ALA A 144 8.28 0.91 1.70
N VAL A 145 7.69 1.55 2.69
CA VAL A 145 7.12 2.89 2.59
C VAL A 145 7.76 3.74 3.68
N PRO A 146 8.95 4.32 3.46
CA PRO A 146 9.58 5.16 4.46
C PRO A 146 8.82 6.48 4.64
N ASN A 147 9.13 7.20 5.74
CA ASN A 147 8.70 8.58 5.98
C ASN A 147 8.79 9.46 4.72
N PRO A 148 8.00 10.54 4.62
CA PRO A 148 8.16 11.54 3.57
C PRO A 148 9.62 11.98 3.42
N PRO A 149 10.08 12.33 2.20
CA PRO A 149 11.50 12.63 1.95
C PRO A 149 12.10 13.68 2.88
N ASP A 150 11.29 14.65 3.30
CA ASP A 150 11.69 15.73 4.21
C ASP A 150 11.97 15.26 5.64
N ARG A 151 11.47 14.08 6.05
CA ARG A 151 11.80 13.44 7.33
C ARG A 151 12.74 12.23 7.15
N TRP A 152 12.54 11.42 6.12
CA TRP A 152 13.34 10.20 5.88
C TRP A 152 14.81 10.49 5.56
N LEU A 153 15.08 11.58 4.82
CA LEU A 153 16.43 11.93 4.39
C LEU A 153 17.12 12.93 5.32
N LEU A 154 16.59 13.16 6.53
CA LEU A 154 17.23 14.00 7.55
C LEU A 154 18.51 13.33 8.08
N SER A 155 19.47 14.15 8.51
CA SER A 155 20.56 13.63 9.33
C SER A 155 20.05 13.22 10.71
N LEU A 156 20.84 12.41 11.43
CA LEU A 156 20.51 12.08 12.83
C LEU A 156 20.47 13.33 13.72
N GLU A 157 21.26 14.35 13.39
CA GLU A 157 21.28 15.63 14.11
C GLU A 157 20.00 16.43 13.81
N ASP A 158 19.60 16.50 12.54
CA ASP A 158 18.40 17.23 12.10
C ASP A 158 17.12 16.56 12.61
N GLU A 159 17.00 15.23 12.52
CA GLU A 159 15.84 14.48 13.05
C GLU A 159 15.73 14.66 14.57
N LYS A 160 16.87 14.73 15.29
CA LYS A 160 16.87 14.97 16.73
C LYS A 160 16.45 16.41 17.05
N ALA A 161 16.89 17.38 16.26
CA ALA A 161 16.48 18.77 16.41
C ALA A 161 14.97 18.92 16.20
N LEU A 162 14.44 18.35 15.10
CA LEU A 162 13.03 18.38 14.76
C LEU A 162 12.15 17.75 15.85
N ARG A 163 12.53 16.58 16.38
CA ARG A 163 11.81 15.97 17.51
C ARG A 163 11.80 16.83 18.77
N THR A 164 12.89 17.55 19.04
CA THR A 164 12.96 18.43 20.21
C THR A 164 12.01 19.61 20.04
N GLU A 165 11.93 20.15 18.82
CA GLU A 165 10.99 21.23 18.48
C GLU A 165 9.52 20.76 18.57
N GLU A 166 9.19 19.57 18.03
CA GLU A 166 7.87 18.93 18.15
C GLU A 166 7.48 18.76 19.65
N GLU A 167 8.38 18.19 20.46
CA GLU A 167 8.15 17.99 21.90
C GLU A 167 8.00 19.31 22.68
N ASP A 168 8.58 20.42 22.22
CA ASP A 168 8.49 21.71 22.90
C ASP A 168 7.20 22.46 22.52
N CYS A 169 6.73 22.34 21.27
CA CYS A 169 5.43 22.86 20.85
C CYS A 169 4.26 22.16 21.57
N GLU A 170 4.28 20.82 21.67
CA GLU A 170 3.24 20.06 22.39
C GLU A 170 3.13 20.48 23.87
N LYS A 171 4.27 20.84 24.50
CA LYS A 171 4.27 21.34 25.88
C LYS A 171 3.63 22.72 25.96
N GLU A 172 3.95 23.63 25.05
CA GLU A 172 3.38 24.98 25.02
C GLU A 172 1.85 24.95 24.82
N GLU A 173 1.34 24.07 23.95
CA GLU A 173 -0.11 23.88 23.75
C GLU A 173 -0.78 23.37 25.03
N SER A 174 -0.22 22.35 25.68
CA SER A 174 -0.77 21.80 26.92
C SER A 174 -0.78 22.78 28.12
N GLU A 175 0.10 23.79 28.14
CA GLU A 175 0.14 24.80 29.20
C GLU A 175 -0.93 25.91 29.01
N THR A 176 -1.53 26.02 27.83
CA THR A 176 -2.58 27.02 27.53
C THR A 176 -4.01 26.51 27.69
N GLU A 177 -4.21 25.19 27.73
CA GLU A 177 -5.53 24.56 27.84
C GLU A 177 -6.05 24.41 29.28
N ASP A 178 -5.21 24.66 30.29
CA ASP A 178 -5.53 24.41 31.71
C ASP A 178 -6.30 25.56 32.41
N ASP A 179 -6.58 26.69 31.72
CA ASP A 179 -7.20 27.89 32.32
C ASP A 179 -8.58 28.28 31.73
N GLU A 180 -9.15 27.50 30.79
CA GLU A 180 -10.53 27.72 30.31
C GLU A 180 -11.54 26.96 31.19
N GLU A 181 -12.01 27.65 32.23
CA GLU A 181 -13.12 27.29 33.12
C GLU A 181 -14.38 26.99 32.27
N TRP A 182 -14.67 25.70 32.09
CA TRP A 182 -15.81 25.12 31.37
C TRP A 182 -17.16 25.73 31.81
N ASP A 183 -17.66 26.72 31.06
CA ASP A 183 -19.08 27.05 31.06
C ASP A 183 -19.82 25.94 30.28
N GLU A 184 -20.38 24.99 31.04
CA GLU A 184 -21.25 23.90 30.60
C GLU A 184 -22.55 24.44 29.96
N GLU A 185 -22.54 24.90 28.71
CA GLU A 185 -23.77 25.05 27.94
C GLU A 185 -23.61 24.48 26.53
N ASP A 186 -24.19 23.28 26.36
CA ASP A 186 -24.81 22.71 25.16
C ASP A 186 -24.39 23.32 23.82
N ASP A 187 -23.51 22.64 23.07
CA ASP A 187 -23.59 22.60 21.61
C ASP A 187 -22.92 21.31 21.11
N ASP A 188 -23.73 20.26 20.91
CA ASP A 188 -23.42 19.01 20.19
C ASP A 188 -23.16 19.30 18.69
N ALA A 189 -22.20 20.17 18.39
CA ALA A 189 -21.67 20.31 17.05
C ALA A 189 -20.62 19.20 16.89
N ASP A 190 -21.04 18.08 16.29
CA ASP A 190 -20.16 17.10 15.65
C ASP A 190 -19.39 17.82 14.52
N ASP A 191 -18.43 18.67 14.89
CA ASP A 191 -17.33 19.07 14.03
C ASP A 191 -16.41 17.85 13.94
N GLU A 192 -16.88 16.81 13.26
CA GLU A 192 -15.99 15.82 12.66
C GLU A 192 -15.09 16.61 11.71
N GLU A 193 -13.94 17.05 12.20
CA GLU A 193 -12.88 17.59 11.35
C GLU A 193 -12.64 16.53 10.27
N ASP A 194 -13.05 16.83 9.04
CA ASP A 194 -12.79 16.01 7.87
C ASP A 194 -11.29 15.72 7.85
N GLU A 195 -10.88 14.55 8.36
CA GLU A 195 -9.47 14.15 8.40
C GLU A 195 -8.95 14.19 6.95
N GLU A 196 -8.14 15.20 6.64
CA GLU A 196 -7.73 15.47 5.26
C GLU A 196 -6.89 14.30 4.76
N ILE A 197 -7.48 13.46 3.91
CA ILE A 197 -6.89 12.25 3.34
C ILE A 197 -5.47 12.52 2.86
N GLU A 198 -4.49 11.97 3.58
CA GLU A 198 -3.08 12.22 3.28
C GLU A 198 -2.65 11.46 2.03
N ARG A 199 -3.04 10.19 1.92
CA ARG A 199 -2.64 9.33 0.80
C ARG A 199 -3.53 8.10 0.68
N SER A 200 -4.35 8.07 -0.37
CA SER A 200 -5.09 6.87 -0.77
C SER A 200 -4.32 6.03 -1.79
N VAL A 201 -4.20 4.74 -1.53
CA VAL A 201 -3.57 3.74 -2.40
C VAL A 201 -4.47 2.50 -2.56
N LEU A 202 -4.44 1.92 -3.76
CA LEU A 202 -4.97 0.60 -4.04
C LEU A 202 -3.80 -0.34 -4.35
N LEU A 203 -3.66 -1.39 -3.56
CA LEU A 203 -2.66 -2.42 -3.73
C LEU A 203 -3.32 -3.66 -4.31
N PHE A 204 -2.68 -4.29 -5.27
CA PHE A 204 -3.16 -5.57 -5.79
C PHE A 204 -2.04 -6.50 -6.24
N ASN A 205 -2.16 -7.73 -5.79
CA ASN A 205 -1.21 -8.81 -5.97
C ASN A 205 -1.77 -9.85 -6.93
N THR A 206 -0.93 -10.32 -7.84
CA THR A 206 -1.26 -11.44 -8.73
C THR A 206 -0.59 -12.71 -8.23
N TRP A 207 -1.33 -13.80 -8.17
CA TRP A 207 -0.87 -15.06 -7.57
C TRP A 207 -0.71 -16.18 -8.62
N PRO A 208 0.17 -17.17 -8.39
CA PRO A 208 0.32 -18.31 -9.29
C PRO A 208 -0.98 -19.07 -9.51
N ASP A 209 -1.29 -19.39 -10.76
CA ASP A 209 -2.54 -20.08 -11.14
C ASP A 209 -2.66 -21.49 -10.55
N ASP A 210 -1.53 -22.15 -10.31
CA ASP A 210 -1.42 -23.53 -9.81
C ASP A 210 -1.57 -23.66 -8.30
N GLN A 211 -1.73 -22.54 -7.58
CA GLN A 211 -1.90 -22.51 -6.14
C GLN A 211 -3.21 -21.80 -5.78
N PRO A 212 -3.84 -22.08 -4.63
CA PRO A 212 -4.93 -21.24 -4.13
C PRO A 212 -4.43 -19.79 -3.92
N GLY A 213 -5.36 -18.83 -3.82
CA GLY A 213 -5.01 -17.49 -3.33
C GLY A 213 -4.41 -17.54 -1.91
N PRO A 214 -4.02 -16.38 -1.36
CA PRO A 214 -3.52 -16.31 0.01
C PRO A 214 -4.56 -16.89 0.98
N ARG A 215 -4.12 -17.75 1.91
CA ARG A 215 -5.03 -18.40 2.86
C ARG A 215 -5.56 -17.35 3.84
N GLY A 216 -6.88 -17.40 4.08
CA GLY A 216 -7.55 -16.48 5.01
C GLY A 216 -8.18 -15.27 4.33
N VAL A 217 -7.77 -14.93 3.10
CA VAL A 217 -8.35 -13.83 2.31
C VAL A 217 -9.61 -14.32 1.60
N ASN A 218 -10.71 -13.61 1.80
CA ASN A 218 -12.01 -13.94 1.23
C ASN A 218 -12.34 -13.06 0.03
N GLY A 219 -13.37 -13.43 -0.74
CA GLY A 219 -13.88 -12.55 -1.79
C GLY A 219 -14.67 -11.37 -1.22
N ASP A 220 -14.83 -10.33 -2.03
CA ASP A 220 -15.56 -9.13 -1.64
C ASP A 220 -17.01 -9.45 -1.25
N ILE A 221 -17.37 -9.05 -0.04
CA ILE A 221 -18.68 -9.30 0.57
C ILE A 221 -19.75 -8.31 0.14
N ALA A 222 -19.44 -7.34 -0.73
CA ALA A 222 -20.46 -6.53 -1.41
C ALA A 222 -21.53 -7.40 -2.12
N THR A 223 -21.24 -8.68 -2.32
CA THR A 223 -22.19 -9.69 -2.83
C THR A 223 -23.01 -10.43 -1.75
N GLY A 224 -23.01 -9.99 -0.48
CA GLY A 224 -24.01 -10.42 0.51
C GLY A 224 -23.50 -10.83 1.89
N ALA A 225 -23.02 -9.90 2.70
CA ALA A 225 -23.07 -10.06 4.16
C ALA A 225 -24.39 -9.50 4.73
N LEU A 226 -24.87 -10.11 5.81
CA LEU A 226 -25.97 -9.56 6.59
C LEU A 226 -25.42 -8.40 7.44
N PRO A 227 -26.10 -7.24 7.49
CA PRO A 227 -25.77 -6.19 8.44
C PRO A 227 -25.71 -6.76 9.87
N GLU A 228 -24.73 -6.33 10.66
CA GLU A 228 -24.63 -6.75 12.05
C GLU A 228 -25.93 -6.43 12.80
N GLY A 229 -26.39 -7.39 13.62
CA GLY A 229 -27.58 -7.23 14.46
C GLY A 229 -28.92 -7.67 13.85
N ILE A 230 -28.95 -8.18 12.62
CA ILE A 230 -30.16 -8.77 12.04
C ILE A 230 -30.17 -10.29 12.23
N GLU A 231 -30.95 -10.77 13.22
CA GLU A 231 -31.22 -12.20 13.39
C GLU A 231 -32.29 -12.66 12.39
N ILE A 232 -31.84 -13.25 11.28
CA ILE A 232 -32.71 -13.88 10.28
C ILE A 232 -32.58 -15.41 10.42
N SER A 233 -33.68 -16.14 10.19
CA SER A 233 -33.61 -17.61 10.08
C SER A 233 -32.66 -18.01 8.94
N GLU A 234 -31.95 -19.14 9.04
CA GLU A 234 -30.95 -19.54 8.03
C GLU A 234 -31.54 -19.61 6.60
N GLU A 235 -32.80 -20.02 6.46
CA GLU A 235 -33.50 -20.11 5.17
C GLU A 235 -33.87 -18.73 4.62
N ASP A 236 -34.35 -17.84 5.48
CA ASP A 236 -34.71 -16.47 5.09
C ASP A 236 -33.46 -15.60 4.83
N ALA A 237 -32.35 -15.87 5.54
CA ALA A 237 -31.06 -15.23 5.36
C ALA A 237 -30.51 -15.48 3.95
N ALA A 238 -30.51 -16.74 3.50
CA ALA A 238 -30.02 -17.09 2.16
C ALA A 238 -30.85 -16.43 1.04
N ALA A 239 -32.18 -16.38 1.20
CA ALA A 239 -33.06 -15.72 0.24
C ALA A 239 -32.88 -14.20 0.22
N TYR A 240 -32.74 -13.58 1.39
CA TYR A 240 -32.47 -12.15 1.54
C TYR A 240 -31.14 -11.77 0.89
N LEU A 241 -30.05 -12.46 1.25
CA LEU A 241 -28.72 -12.21 0.71
C LEU A 241 -28.70 -12.29 -0.82
N LYS A 242 -29.34 -13.31 -1.38
CA LYS A 242 -29.44 -13.46 -2.84
C LYS A 242 -30.24 -12.34 -3.51
N SER A 243 -31.31 -11.86 -2.88
CA SER A 243 -32.10 -10.74 -3.40
C SER A 243 -31.32 -9.43 -3.32
N HIS A 244 -30.60 -9.22 -2.22
CA HIS A 244 -29.79 -8.04 -1.99
C HIS A 244 -28.57 -7.99 -2.93
N GLU A 245 -27.88 -9.11 -3.12
CA GLU A 245 -26.81 -9.26 -4.11
C GLU A 245 -27.31 -8.90 -5.52
N ALA A 246 -28.50 -9.39 -5.90
CA ALA A 246 -29.09 -9.07 -7.20
C ALA A 246 -29.47 -7.59 -7.36
N GLU A 247 -29.84 -6.91 -6.27
CA GLU A 247 -30.15 -5.49 -6.27
C GLU A 247 -28.88 -4.65 -6.40
N ILE A 248 -27.84 -4.94 -5.62
CA ILE A 248 -26.52 -4.29 -5.72
C ILE A 248 -25.94 -4.45 -7.12
N LEU A 249 -25.95 -5.68 -7.67
CA LEU A 249 -25.45 -5.92 -9.02
C LEU A 249 -26.24 -5.14 -10.08
N ARG A 250 -27.55 -4.97 -9.90
CA ARG A 250 -28.39 -4.17 -10.80
C ARG A 250 -28.03 -2.69 -10.70
N GLU A 251 -27.86 -2.16 -9.49
CA GLU A 251 -27.45 -0.77 -9.26
C GLU A 251 -26.08 -0.49 -9.88
N TRP A 252 -25.12 -1.39 -9.68
CA TRP A 252 -23.82 -1.31 -10.33
C TRP A 252 -23.90 -1.41 -11.86
N GLU A 253 -24.74 -2.29 -12.42
CA GLU A 253 -24.93 -2.37 -13.86
C GLU A 253 -25.60 -1.10 -14.42
N GLU A 254 -26.48 -0.46 -13.65
CA GLU A 254 -27.12 0.82 -14.01
C GLU A 254 -26.13 1.99 -13.94
N GLU A 255 -25.24 2.01 -12.94
CA GLU A 255 -24.28 3.09 -12.72
C GLU A 255 -23.02 2.96 -13.59
N PHE A 256 -22.41 1.78 -13.65
CA PHE A 256 -21.10 1.55 -14.29
C PHE A 256 -21.18 0.73 -15.59
N GLY A 257 -22.35 0.20 -15.92
CA GLY A 257 -22.56 -0.72 -17.04
C GLY A 257 -22.17 -2.16 -16.72
N ARG A 258 -22.63 -3.09 -17.56
CA ARG A 258 -22.53 -4.55 -17.36
C ARG A 258 -21.11 -5.11 -17.18
N ASN A 259 -20.10 -4.37 -17.62
CA ASN A 259 -18.69 -4.77 -17.51
C ASN A 259 -17.83 -3.63 -16.94
N GLY A 260 -18.42 -2.72 -16.16
CA GLY A 260 -17.73 -1.53 -15.66
C GLY A 260 -17.10 -0.72 -16.79
N GLU A 261 -17.84 -0.42 -17.86
CA GLU A 261 -17.27 0.18 -19.08
C GLU A 261 -16.63 1.55 -18.79
N GLU A 262 -17.19 2.30 -17.83
CA GLU A 262 -16.67 3.59 -17.35
C GLU A 262 -15.49 3.44 -16.38
N LEU A 263 -15.30 2.25 -15.82
CA LEU A 263 -14.21 1.91 -14.88
C LEU A 263 -12.96 1.39 -15.61
N ARG A 264 -13.04 1.25 -16.93
CA ARG A 264 -11.91 0.77 -17.73
C ARG A 264 -10.75 1.75 -17.64
N CYS A 265 -9.57 1.19 -17.40
CA CYS A 265 -8.35 1.97 -17.52
C CYS A 265 -8.20 2.50 -18.95
N ASN A 266 -7.54 3.65 -19.07
CA ASN A 266 -7.13 4.16 -20.37
C ASN A 266 -6.32 3.09 -21.11
N PRO A 267 -6.38 3.03 -22.44
CA PRO A 267 -5.61 2.06 -23.20
C PRO A 267 -4.11 2.26 -22.95
N PHE A 268 -3.34 1.17 -23.01
CA PHE A 268 -1.89 1.18 -22.75
C PHE A 268 -1.13 2.21 -23.60
N SER A 269 -1.63 2.56 -24.79
CA SER A 269 -1.05 3.60 -25.65
C SER A 269 -1.08 5.02 -25.05
N GLU A 270 -1.92 5.26 -24.07
CA GLU A 270 -2.01 6.54 -23.34
C GLU A 270 -1.14 6.54 -22.07
N TRP A 271 -0.54 5.40 -21.73
CA TRP A 271 0.31 5.28 -20.55
C TRP A 271 1.70 5.81 -20.89
N SER A 272 2.26 6.58 -19.96
CA SER A 272 3.61 7.11 -20.10
C SER A 272 4.55 6.30 -19.20
N PRO A 273 5.39 5.41 -19.77
CA PRO A 273 6.40 4.72 -18.96
C PRO A 273 7.37 5.75 -18.39
N LEU A 274 7.83 5.53 -17.16
CA LEU A 274 8.82 6.36 -16.51
C LEU A 274 10.16 5.63 -16.51
N ASP A 275 11.19 6.30 -17.02
CA ASP A 275 12.54 5.79 -16.98
C ASP A 275 13.10 5.89 -15.56
N ILE A 276 13.89 4.88 -15.19
CA ILE A 276 14.60 4.85 -13.92
C ILE A 276 15.93 5.59 -14.11
N GLU A 277 16.08 6.74 -13.45
CA GLU A 277 17.35 7.48 -13.45
C GLU A 277 18.28 6.91 -12.37
N SER A 278 19.49 6.52 -12.78
CA SER A 278 20.52 6.11 -11.83
C SER A 278 21.20 7.35 -11.24
N VAL A 279 21.20 7.48 -9.91
CA VAL A 279 21.93 8.54 -9.23
C VAL A 279 23.39 8.12 -9.08
N ASN A 280 24.32 8.89 -9.65
CA ASN A 280 25.76 8.59 -9.57
C ASN A 280 26.27 8.75 -8.14
N SER A 281 26.69 7.64 -7.52
CA SER A 281 27.12 7.57 -6.12
C SER A 281 28.56 8.04 -5.86
N GLU A 282 29.20 8.73 -6.81
CA GLU A 282 30.60 9.17 -6.66
C GLU A 282 30.76 10.24 -5.56
N ASN A 283 29.70 11.00 -5.27
CA ASN A 283 29.63 11.89 -4.11
C ASN A 283 29.21 11.11 -2.87
N LYS A 284 30.19 10.65 -2.10
CA LYS A 284 29.97 10.07 -0.78
C LYS A 284 29.61 11.18 0.20
N ASP A 285 28.36 11.21 0.64
CA ASP A 285 28.03 11.88 1.89
C ASP A 285 28.77 11.17 3.04
N PRO A 286 29.58 11.87 3.85
CA PRO A 286 30.25 11.27 5.00
C PRO A 286 29.26 10.76 6.08
N ASN A 287 28.02 11.24 6.03
CA ASN A 287 26.95 10.80 6.91
C ASN A 287 26.02 9.88 6.11
N GLY A 288 26.20 8.56 6.18
CA GLY A 288 25.24 7.63 5.60
C GLY A 288 23.85 7.77 6.22
N ILE A 289 22.79 7.42 5.48
CA ILE A 289 21.44 7.27 6.05
C ILE A 289 21.19 5.80 6.31
N ASN A 290 20.72 5.44 7.50
CA ASN A 290 20.34 4.07 7.81
C ASN A 290 18.92 3.81 7.32
N VAL A 291 18.79 3.04 6.24
CA VAL A 291 17.50 2.51 5.77
C VAL A 291 17.20 1.25 6.59
N SER A 292 16.10 1.28 7.34
CA SER A 292 15.57 0.08 8.03
C SER A 292 15.18 -0.94 6.97
N LEU A 293 15.95 -2.02 6.85
CA LEU A 293 15.64 -3.10 5.91
C LEU A 293 14.65 -4.13 6.48
N MET A 294 14.42 -4.08 7.79
CA MET A 294 13.54 -5.03 8.48
C MET A 294 12.91 -4.38 9.69
N GLY A 295 11.59 -4.51 9.78
CA GLY A 295 10.83 -3.98 10.89
C GLY A 295 11.06 -4.67 12.23
N ARG A 296 10.30 -4.24 13.25
CA ARG A 296 10.46 -4.73 14.62
C ARG A 296 10.50 -6.26 14.68
N LYS A 297 11.55 -6.80 15.31
CA LYS A 297 11.77 -8.25 15.56
C LYS A 297 10.53 -8.99 16.05
N ASN A 298 9.66 -8.33 16.81
CA ASN A 298 8.46 -8.95 17.37
C ASN A 298 7.39 -9.31 16.31
N ARG A 299 7.34 -8.60 15.17
CA ARG A 299 6.39 -8.92 14.09
C ARG A 299 6.91 -10.00 13.14
N ARG A 300 8.23 -10.15 13.01
CA ARG A 300 8.81 -11.00 11.95
C ARG A 300 9.87 -11.99 12.44
N LEU A 301 10.15 -12.08 13.74
CA LEU A 301 11.16 -12.97 14.36
C LEU A 301 12.63 -12.76 13.92
N TYR A 302 12.92 -11.78 13.05
CA TYR A 302 14.28 -11.50 12.56
C TYR A 302 14.99 -10.36 13.32
N PRO A 303 16.34 -10.38 13.42
CA PRO A 303 17.09 -9.24 13.95
C PRO A 303 16.91 -8.02 13.05
N LYS A 304 16.89 -6.81 13.65
CA LYS A 304 16.88 -5.56 12.88
C LYS A 304 18.12 -5.52 11.98
N LYS A 305 17.91 -5.23 10.70
CA LYS A 305 18.97 -4.99 9.71
C LYS A 305 18.85 -3.57 9.19
N TYR A 306 19.99 -2.91 9.04
CA TYR A 306 20.08 -1.56 8.48
C TYR A 306 20.95 -1.61 7.23
N ALA A 307 20.62 -0.79 6.24
CA ALA A 307 21.49 -0.53 5.10
C ALA A 307 21.96 0.92 5.16
N GLU A 308 23.22 1.17 4.85
CA GLU A 308 23.71 2.52 4.68
C GLU A 308 23.44 2.98 3.24
N LEU A 309 22.58 3.98 3.10
CA LEU A 309 22.35 4.69 1.85
C LEU A 309 23.53 5.62 1.59
N LYS A 310 24.22 5.38 0.46
CA LYS A 310 25.33 6.19 -0.03
C LYS A 310 24.88 7.00 -1.23
N GLY A 311 24.78 8.31 -1.09
CA GLY A 311 24.40 9.20 -2.18
C GLY A 311 24.17 10.65 -1.73
N PRO A 312 24.03 11.58 -2.69
CA PRO A 312 23.77 12.99 -2.41
C PRO A 312 22.34 13.18 -1.88
N ARG A 313 22.20 13.34 -0.55
CA ARG A 313 20.89 13.42 0.14
C ARG A 313 19.98 14.52 -0.41
N GLU A 314 20.52 15.71 -0.63
CA GLU A 314 19.75 16.85 -1.14
C GLU A 314 19.29 16.60 -2.58
N GLU A 315 20.14 16.04 -3.43
CA GLU A 315 19.75 15.70 -4.81
C GLU A 315 18.64 14.63 -4.81
N MET A 316 18.70 13.66 -3.89
CA MET A 316 17.64 12.68 -3.72
C MET A 316 16.34 13.31 -3.22
N ARG A 317 16.41 14.17 -2.20
CA ARG A 317 15.23 14.86 -1.65
C ARG A 317 14.54 15.68 -2.74
N GLU A 318 15.32 16.44 -3.51
CA GLU A 318 14.81 17.24 -4.62
C GLU A 318 14.34 16.40 -5.82
N ALA A 319 14.90 15.20 -6.03
CA ALA A 319 14.39 14.26 -7.04
C ALA A 319 13.05 13.65 -6.62
N LEU A 320 12.87 13.31 -5.34
CA LEU A 320 11.63 12.70 -4.84
C LEU A 320 10.46 13.69 -4.75
N LYS A 321 10.75 14.99 -4.72
CA LYS A 321 9.74 16.06 -4.89
C LYS A 321 9.28 16.22 -6.35
N GLN A 322 9.93 15.56 -7.31
CA GLN A 322 9.56 15.66 -8.72
C GLN A 322 8.62 14.54 -9.13
N ASP A 323 7.43 14.93 -9.55
CA ASP A 323 6.36 14.00 -9.95
C ASP A 323 6.71 13.11 -11.14
N THR A 324 7.81 13.31 -11.85
CA THR A 324 8.16 12.54 -13.05
C THR A 324 9.42 11.70 -12.90
N ARG A 325 10.13 11.81 -11.77
CA ARG A 325 11.43 11.15 -11.61
C ARG A 325 11.31 9.92 -10.73
N VAL A 326 11.73 8.79 -11.29
CA VAL A 326 11.98 7.54 -10.54
C VAL A 326 13.48 7.38 -10.41
N SER A 327 13.97 7.11 -9.20
CA SER A 327 15.40 7.06 -8.93
C SER A 327 15.84 5.66 -8.51
N ALA A 328 16.89 5.12 -9.15
CA ALA A 328 17.62 3.96 -8.67
C ALA A 328 18.89 4.39 -7.94
N ILE A 329 19.10 3.79 -6.78
CA ILE A 329 20.21 4.08 -5.89
C ILE A 329 20.83 2.77 -5.42
N SER A 330 22.16 2.69 -5.39
CA SER A 330 22.86 1.55 -4.83
C SER A 330 23.11 1.77 -3.33
N LEU A 331 22.55 0.90 -2.50
CA LEU A 331 22.77 0.82 -1.06
C LEU A 331 23.93 -0.12 -0.77
N ARG A 332 24.72 0.18 0.26
CA ARG A 332 25.68 -0.79 0.79
C ARG A 332 25.14 -1.34 2.10
N VAL A 333 24.94 -2.64 2.17
CA VAL A 333 24.61 -3.31 3.44
C VAL A 333 25.92 -3.70 4.10
N GLU A 334 26.11 -3.25 5.34
CA GLU A 334 27.27 -3.59 6.17
C GLU A 334 26.94 -4.70 7.17
#